data_AF-A0A2S6V9S7-F1
#
_entry.id   AF-A0A2S6V9S7-F1
#
_cell.length_a   1.000
_cell.length_b   1.000
_cell.length_c   1.000
_cell.angle_alpha   90.00
_cell.angle_beta   90.00
_cell.angle_gamma   90.00
#
_symmetry.space_group_name_H-M   'P 1'
#
loop_
_entity.id
_entity.type
_entity.pdbx_description
1 polymer ?
#
loop_
_entity_poly.entity_id
_entity_poly.type
_entity_poly.pdbx_seq_one_letter_code
_entity_poly.pdbx_strand_id
1 'polypeptide(L)'
;MKIRFHQEPTRGRQNKCLVCGCLYHLKTARASVYSNQGIEYGDICPDCLALGAQGIKARLQANIQRLREFADELEALSQESVQLPGLEAEFSVYRNRMTS
;
A
#
# COMPACT_ATOMS: atom_id res chain seq x y z
N MET A 1 -3.91 -20.86 -5.04
CA MET A 1 -2.89 -19.80 -5.15
C MET A 1 -1.55 -20.45 -5.46
N LYS A 2 -0.80 -19.90 -6.41
CA LYS A 2 0.56 -20.34 -6.73
C LYS A 2 1.49 -19.13 -6.71
N ILE A 3 2.73 -19.30 -6.27
CA ILE A 3 3.76 -18.26 -6.32
C ILE A 3 4.72 -18.63 -7.45
N ARG A 4 5.05 -17.68 -8.31
CA ARG A 4 6.04 -17.85 -9.38
C ARG A 4 7.14 -16.80 -9.23
N PHE A 5 8.35 -17.19 -9.58
CA PHE A 5 9.50 -16.30 -9.62
C PHE A 5 9.72 -15.80 -11.05
N HIS A 6 9.95 -14.51 -11.17
CA HIS A 6 10.25 -13.84 -12.43
C HIS A 6 11.62 -13.19 -12.30
N GLN A 7 12.49 -13.47 -13.27
CA GLN A 7 13.71 -12.68 -13.44
C GLN A 7 13.30 -11.34 -14.05
N GLU A 8 13.57 -10.24 -13.35
CA GLU A 8 13.37 -8.89 -13.87
C GLU A 8 14.69 -8.11 -13.80
N PRO A 9 15.04 -7.33 -14.84
CA PRO A 9 16.16 -6.41 -14.75
C PRO A 9 15.85 -5.39 -13.64
N THR A 10 16.79 -5.23 -12.71
CA THR A 10 16.67 -4.32 -11.57
C THR A 10 16.34 -2.91 -12.04
N ARG A 11 15.13 -2.45 -11.76
CA ARG A 11 14.80 -1.03 -11.79
C ARG A 11 14.40 -0.67 -10.39
N GLY A 12 15.02 0.38 -9.82
CA GLY A 12 14.82 0.89 -8.46
C GLY A 12 13.42 1.42 -8.17
N ARG A 13 12.39 0.73 -8.66
CA ARG A 13 10.99 0.99 -8.45
C ARG A 13 10.60 0.42 -7.09
N GLN A 14 9.87 1.21 -6.32
CA GLN A 14 9.16 0.71 -5.14
C GLN A 14 7.96 -0.11 -5.61
N ASN A 15 7.84 -1.32 -5.07
CA ASN A 15 6.75 -2.25 -5.34
C ASN A 15 5.91 -2.37 -4.09
N LYS A 16 4.61 -2.61 -4.25
CA LYS A 16 3.70 -2.81 -3.14
C LYS A 16 3.46 -4.30 -2.94
N CYS A 17 3.73 -4.81 -1.74
CA CYS A 17 3.48 -6.19 -1.42
C CYS A 17 1.97 -6.44 -1.30
N LEU A 18 1.45 -7.42 -2.04
CA LEU A 18 0.06 -7.88 -1.96
C LEU A 18 -0.30 -8.40 -0.56
N VAL A 19 0.66 -9.05 0.11
CA VAL A 19 0.41 -9.77 1.37
C VAL A 19 0.34 -8.82 2.57
N CYS A 20 1.29 -7.90 2.71
CA CYS A 20 1.32 -6.96 3.85
C CYS A 20 0.91 -5.53 3.50
N GLY A 21 0.82 -5.17 2.22
CA GLY A 21 0.53 -3.80 1.78
C GLY A 21 1.72 -2.84 1.83
N CYS A 22 2.86 -3.22 2.41
CA CYS A 22 4.05 -2.37 2.53
C CYS A 22 4.78 -2.20 1.19
N LEU A 23 5.44 -1.05 1.03
CA LEU A 23 6.35 -0.79 -0.08
C LEU A 23 7.70 -1.48 0.16
N TYR A 24 8.30 -2.02 -0.90
CA TYR A 24 9.61 -2.65 -0.87
C TYR A 24 10.36 -2.45 -2.19
N HIS A 25 11.69 -2.54 -2.15
CA HIS A 25 12.53 -2.43 -3.34
C HIS A 25 12.87 -3.82 -3.88
N LEU A 26 12.66 -4.03 -5.18
CA LEU A 26 13.08 -5.26 -5.84
C LEU A 26 14.60 -5.21 -6.10
N LYS A 27 15.30 -6.29 -5.74
CA LYS A 27 16.76 -6.38 -5.90
C LYS A 27 17.22 -7.28 -7.04
N THR A 28 16.53 -8.39 -7.34
CA THR A 28 17.02 -9.39 -8.31
C THR A 28 15.93 -10.19 -8.98
N ALA A 29 14.94 -10.65 -8.21
CA ALA A 29 13.82 -11.41 -8.71
C ALA A 29 12.52 -10.96 -8.05
N ARG A 30 11.43 -11.02 -8.81
CA ARG A 30 10.08 -10.75 -8.35
C ARG A 30 9.37 -12.07 -8.06
N ALA A 31 8.63 -12.13 -6.95
CA ALA A 31 7.75 -13.25 -6.62
C ALA A 31 6.31 -12.79 -6.75
N SER A 32 5.56 -13.37 -7.71
CA SER A 32 4.20 -12.95 -8.03
C SER A 32 3.18 -14.03 -7.70
N VAL A 33 2.00 -13.59 -7.26
CA VAL A 33 0.89 -14.43 -6.84
C VAL A 33 -0.06 -14.65 -8.00
N TYR A 34 -0.32 -15.90 -8.31
CA TYR A 34 -1.27 -16.32 -9.33
C TYR A 34 -2.46 -17.06 -8.73
N SER A 35 -3.64 -16.80 -9.30
CA SER A 35 -4.83 -17.64 -9.13
C SER A 35 -4.59 -19.04 -9.70
N ASN A 36 -5.47 -19.98 -9.36
CA ASN A 36 -5.40 -21.32 -9.95
C ASN A 36 -5.68 -21.33 -11.46
N GLN A 37 -6.35 -20.28 -11.97
CA GLN A 37 -6.63 -20.06 -13.39
C GLN A 37 -5.49 -19.32 -14.11
N GLY A 38 -4.41 -18.95 -13.39
CA GLY A 38 -3.26 -18.25 -13.99
C GLY A 38 -3.39 -16.74 -14.06
N ILE A 39 -4.37 -16.14 -13.36
CA ILE A 39 -4.51 -14.68 -13.25
C ILE A 39 -3.51 -14.16 -12.21
N GLU A 40 -2.73 -13.15 -12.56
CA GLU A 40 -1.80 -12.49 -11.64
C GLU A 40 -2.53 -11.51 -10.71
N TYR A 41 -2.31 -11.61 -9.40
CA TYR A 41 -2.87 -10.70 -8.39
C TYR A 41 -1.88 -9.61 -7.96
N GLY A 42 -0.57 -9.86 -8.05
CA GLY A 42 0.48 -8.93 -7.65
C GLY A 42 1.64 -9.61 -6.92
N ASP A 43 2.53 -8.79 -6.36
CA ASP A 43 3.84 -9.25 -5.89
C ASP A 43 3.93 -9.46 -4.38
N ILE A 44 4.88 -10.30 -3.96
CA ILE A 44 5.20 -10.56 -2.54
C ILE A 44 6.60 -10.02 -2.23
N CYS A 45 6.74 -9.28 -1.13
CA CYS A 45 8.04 -8.87 -0.62
C CYS A 45 8.84 -10.04 -0.03
N PRO A 46 10.17 -9.95 0.05
CA PRO A 46 11.01 -11.00 0.62
C PRO A 46 10.61 -11.41 2.05
N ASP A 47 10.25 -10.45 2.90
CA ASP A 47 9.89 -10.72 4.30
C ASP A 47 8.62 -11.58 4.40
N CYS A 48 7.58 -11.26 3.62
CA CYS A 48 6.37 -12.05 3.58
C CYS A 48 6.60 -13.42 2.95
N LEU A 49 7.47 -13.50 1.93
CA LEU A 49 7.81 -14.76 1.28
C LEU A 49 8.53 -15.72 2.25
N ALA A 50 9.42 -15.19 3.10
CA ALA A 50 10.18 -15.95 4.09
C ALA A 50 9.31 -16.60 5.19
N LEU A 51 8.09 -16.11 5.40
CA LEU A 51 7.15 -16.68 6.37
C LEU A 51 6.55 -18.03 5.94
N GLY A 52 6.74 -18.42 4.68
CA GLY A 52 6.15 -19.64 4.11
C GLY A 52 4.62 -19.57 3.99
N ALA A 53 4.01 -20.65 3.51
CA ALA A 53 2.60 -20.65 3.12
C ALA A 53 1.63 -20.29 4.26
N GLN A 54 1.85 -20.80 5.47
CA GLN A 54 0.98 -20.52 6.62
C GLN A 54 1.11 -19.06 7.07
N GLY A 55 2.34 -18.54 7.17
CA GLY A 55 2.55 -17.16 7.57
C GLY A 55 2.09 -16.15 6.52
N ILE A 56 2.20 -16.46 5.22
CA ILE A 56 1.60 -15.68 4.14
C ILE A 56 0.08 -15.61 4.33
N LYS A 57 -0.58 -16.74 4.61
CA LYS A 57 -2.03 -16.78 4.82
C LYS A 57 -2.44 -15.94 6.03
N ALA A 58 -1.76 -16.08 7.15
CA ALA A 58 -2.03 -15.31 8.36
C ALA A 58 -1.82 -13.80 8.13
N ARG A 59 -0.74 -13.42 7.46
CA ARG A 59 -0.45 -12.01 7.14
C ARG A 59 -1.48 -11.42 6.18
N LEU A 60 -1.92 -12.19 5.19
CA LEU A 60 -2.97 -11.77 4.27
C LEU A 60 -4.29 -11.53 5.00
N GLN A 61 -4.67 -12.41 5.93
CA GLN A 61 -5.86 -12.22 6.77
C GLN A 61 -5.77 -10.95 7.62
N ALA A 62 -4.63 -10.70 8.26
CA ALA A 62 -4.40 -9.47 9.02
C ALA A 62 -4.48 -8.22 8.13
N ASN A 63 -3.92 -8.27 6.92
CA ASN A 63 -3.98 -7.15 5.98
C ASN A 63 -5.41 -6.92 5.45
N ILE A 64 -6.19 -7.98 5.22
CA ILE A 64 -7.62 -7.87 4.86
C ILE A 64 -8.39 -7.15 5.97
N GLN A 65 -8.16 -7.52 7.24
CA GLN A 65 -8.82 -6.89 8.37
C GLN A 65 -8.48 -5.38 8.45
N ARG A 66 -7.19 -5.05 8.37
CA ARG A 66 -6.72 -3.65 8.34
C ARG A 66 -7.32 -2.85 7.17
N LEU A 67 -7.46 -3.46 6.00
CA LEU A 67 -8.03 -2.79 4.82
C LEU A 67 -9.53 -2.54 4.96
N ARG A 68 -10.26 -3.42 5.65
CA ARG A 68 -11.69 -3.21 5.96
C ARG A 68 -11.87 -2.06 6.93
N GLU A 69 -11.11 -2.07 8.03
CA GLU A 69 -11.12 -0.97 9.01
C GLU A 69 -10.81 0.37 8.36
N PHE A 70 -9.79 0.41 7.50
CA PHE A 70 -9.46 1.63 6.77
C PHE A 70 -10.54 2.05 5.77
N ALA A 71 -11.24 1.10 5.14
CA ALA A 71 -12.36 1.40 4.25
C ALA A 71 -13.53 2.00 5.05
N ASP A 72 -13.86 1.43 6.20
CA ASP A 72 -14.91 1.94 7.10
C ASP A 72 -14.60 3.36 7.57
N GLU A 73 -13.33 3.66 7.91
CA GLU A 73 -12.86 5.00 8.27
C GLU A 73 -13.02 6.00 7.11
N LEU A 74 -12.65 5.60 5.88
CA LEU A 74 -12.80 6.45 4.70
C LEU A 74 -14.27 6.70 4.36
N GLU A 75 -15.13 5.70 4.52
CA GLU A 75 -16.57 5.86 4.34
C GLU A 75 -17.14 6.84 5.35
N ALA A 76 -16.76 6.75 6.63
CA ALA A 76 -17.16 7.71 7.65
C ALA A 76 -16.69 9.14 7.31
N LEU A 77 -15.41 9.30 6.96
CA LEU A 77 -14.83 10.59 6.57
C LEU A 77 -15.55 11.20 5.36
N SER A 78 -15.99 10.37 4.41
CA SER A 78 -16.70 10.84 3.21
C SER A 78 -18.06 11.48 3.51
N GLN A 79 -18.63 11.24 4.70
CA GLN A 79 -19.88 11.85 5.16
C GLN A 79 -19.66 13.21 5.84
N GLU A 80 -18.42 13.54 6.19
CA GLU A 80 -18.10 14.83 6.79
C GLU A 80 -18.07 15.95 5.74
N SER A 81 -18.46 17.17 6.13
CA SER A 81 -18.33 18.32 5.24
C SER A 81 -16.86 18.70 5.05
N VAL A 82 -16.39 18.77 3.80
CA VAL A 82 -15.03 19.23 3.50
C VAL A 82 -14.96 20.75 3.63
N GLN A 83 -14.27 21.23 4.66
CA GLN A 83 -13.94 22.65 4.81
C GLN A 83 -12.64 22.95 4.07
N LEU A 84 -12.72 23.71 2.99
CA LEU A 84 -11.53 24.20 2.29
C LEU A 84 -11.06 25.50 2.97
N PRO A 85 -9.75 25.70 3.15
CA PRO A 85 -9.25 26.99 3.58
C PRO A 85 -9.66 28.05 2.54
N GLY A 86 -10.27 29.15 3.00
CA GLY A 86 -10.52 30.30 2.16
C GLY A 86 -9.20 31.00 1.82
N LEU A 87 -9.08 31.52 0.59
CA LEU A 87 -7.90 32.29 0.12
C LEU A 87 -7.45 33.35 1.14
N GLU A 88 -8.39 34.05 1.79
CA GLU A 88 -8.08 35.07 2.81
C GLU A 88 -7.37 34.51 4.06
N ALA A 89 -7.71 33.29 4.48
CA ALA A 89 -7.07 32.62 5.60
C ALA A 89 -5.61 32.28 5.28
N GLU A 90 -5.32 31.82 4.06
CA GLU A 90 -3.96 31.53 3.59
C GLU A 90 -3.08 32.79 3.48
N PHE A 91 -3.63 33.90 2.98
CA PHE A 91 -2.91 35.17 2.90
C PHE A 91 -2.59 35.78 4.28
N SER A 92 -3.45 35.58 5.28
CA SER A 92 -3.20 36.08 6.65
C SER A 92 -1.98 35.42 7.32
N VAL A 93 -1.76 34.13 7.07
CA VAL A 93 -0.58 33.38 7.54
C VAL A 93 0.69 33.90 6.89
N TYR A 94 0.63 34.24 5.59
CA TYR A 94 1.77 34.81 4.87
C TYR A 94 2.10 36.24 5.34
N ARG A 95 1.08 37.09 5.55
CA ARG A 95 1.27 38.48 6.01
C ARG A 95 1.91 38.54 7.39
N ASN A 96 1.45 37.70 8.33
CA ASN A 96 1.99 37.69 9.70
C ASN A 96 3.44 37.18 9.78
N ARG A 97 3.92 36.40 8.81
CA ARG A 97 5.33 35.97 8.72
C ARG A 97 6.29 37.03 8.18
N MET A 98 5.80 38.06 7.49
CA MET A 98 6.64 39.16 6.97
C MET A 98 6.81 40.32 7.96
N THR A 99 6.03 40.32 9.05
CA THR A 99 6.02 41.39 10.06
C THR A 99 6.61 40.96 11.42
N SER A 100 7.27 39.80 11.50
CA SER A 100 8.11 39.36 12.63
C SER A 100 9.56 39.27 12.20
#